data_AF-A0A938RSV2-F1
#
_entry.id   AF-A0A938RSV2-F1
#
_cell.length_a   1.000
_cell.length_b   1.000
_cell.length_c   1.000
_cell.angle_alpha   90.00
_cell.angle_beta   90.00
_cell.angle_gamma   90.00
#
_symmetry.space_group_name_H-M   'P 1'
#
loop_
_entity.id
_entity.type
_entity.pdbx_description
1 polymer ?
#
loop_
_entity_poly.entity_id
_entity_poly.type
_entity_poly.pdbx_seq_one_letter_code
_entity_poly.pdbx_strand_id
1 'polypeptide(L)'
;MTEVVVGRELPRWYRDAKFGLFVHWTVGSVPAFAPLGKDPFALAREDGEHAAFARTPYAEWYWNSASIPGSPAAQHHERVWNGCDYGVFVERFLDAAQGWDPVRWERLMRRSGARYCVMVTKHHDGVLLWPSDVPNPHRGAAWSSSRDLVGECAAAARRAGLRFGTYYSGGLDWTFGGLGIDGWHKLFRAIPQSDAYRAYADAHYRELLRRYAPDVLWNDIGYPGGASAATPLVDEFHAANPDGVVNDRFDLIGVVQGAMHADFRTVEYSSGGAPAGRQFEVCRGIGASFGYVADETEDRCIAVHDLVRLLVDTVADGGNLLLNIGPMPGGEVPWMQASRVLALGEWLAVNGDAIYGSRPHPLGRLATDDGTPVRLTSGADGAAYAIVCGRTASERVRIDGLPPGGVQLLGHRGALRREGDAVLLPCRPPEHAVFTLRIA
;
A
#
# COMPACT_ATOMS: atom_id res chain seq x y z
N MET A 1 1.26 33.79 -8.75
CA MET A 1 1.30 32.60 -9.63
C MET A 1 2.57 31.85 -9.28
N THR A 2 2.50 30.89 -8.38
CA THR A 2 3.57 29.93 -8.15
C THR A 2 3.67 29.07 -9.40
N GLU A 3 4.84 29.04 -10.04
CA GLU A 3 5.12 28.09 -11.11
C GLU A 3 4.89 26.68 -10.55
N VAL A 4 4.02 25.91 -11.20
CA VAL A 4 3.95 24.46 -10.96
C VAL A 4 5.37 23.94 -11.16
N VAL A 5 5.95 23.28 -10.14
CA VAL A 5 7.26 22.64 -10.26
C VAL A 5 7.13 21.45 -11.22
N VAL A 6 7.16 21.75 -12.51
CA VAL A 6 7.27 20.76 -13.58
C VAL A 6 8.75 20.40 -13.69
N GLY A 7 9.12 19.18 -13.28
CA GLY A 7 10.48 18.67 -13.48
C GLY A 7 11.30 18.37 -12.22
N ARG A 8 10.66 18.20 -11.04
CA ARG A 8 11.33 17.61 -9.87
C ARG A 8 11.75 16.17 -10.18
N GLU A 9 13.04 15.87 -10.07
CA GLU A 9 13.52 14.49 -10.19
C GLU A 9 13.07 13.69 -8.96
N LEU A 10 12.53 12.51 -9.20
CA LEU A 10 12.09 11.62 -8.14
C LEU A 10 13.30 11.22 -7.26
N PRO A 11 13.22 11.42 -5.92
CA PRO A 11 14.30 11.11 -5.00
C PRO A 11 14.79 9.67 -5.14
N ARG A 12 16.13 9.52 -5.16
CA ARG A 12 16.78 8.22 -5.36
C ARG A 12 16.31 7.17 -4.35
N TRP A 13 16.11 7.55 -3.09
CA TRP A 13 15.69 6.61 -2.06
C TRP A 13 14.35 5.95 -2.41
N TYR A 14 13.39 6.69 -2.97
CA TYR A 14 12.07 6.15 -3.30
C TYR A 14 12.15 5.23 -4.52
N ARG A 15 12.95 5.63 -5.53
CA ARG A 15 13.24 4.79 -6.71
C ARG A 15 13.93 3.48 -6.33
N ASP A 16 14.81 3.51 -5.34
CA ASP A 16 15.62 2.37 -4.93
C ASP A 16 14.94 1.50 -3.87
N ALA A 17 13.89 2.02 -3.20
CA ALA A 17 13.19 1.37 -2.10
C ALA A 17 12.44 0.10 -2.49
N LYS A 18 11.69 0.13 -3.61
CA LYS A 18 10.90 -0.97 -4.20
C LYS A 18 9.77 -1.56 -3.37
N PHE A 19 9.88 -1.57 -2.05
CA PHE A 19 8.93 -2.22 -1.17
C PHE A 19 8.67 -1.37 0.08
N GLY A 20 7.39 -1.13 0.35
CA GLY A 20 6.89 -0.43 1.53
C GLY A 20 5.76 -1.20 2.22
N LEU A 21 5.51 -0.85 3.49
CA LEU A 21 4.36 -1.33 4.26
C LEU A 21 3.30 -0.24 4.35
N PHE A 22 2.06 -0.60 4.10
CA PHE A 22 0.89 0.25 4.37
C PHE A 22 0.20 -0.27 5.64
N VAL A 23 -0.36 0.61 6.45
CA VAL A 23 -1.07 0.24 7.67
C VAL A 23 -2.44 0.91 7.74
N HIS A 24 -3.50 0.15 7.48
CA HIS A 24 -4.89 0.53 7.72
C HIS A 24 -5.35 0.02 9.09
N TRP A 25 -4.94 0.74 10.14
CA TRP A 25 -5.43 0.53 11.49
C TRP A 25 -6.56 1.53 11.78
N THR A 26 -7.80 1.13 11.49
CA THR A 26 -8.97 2.03 11.49
C THR A 26 -10.04 1.54 12.45
N VAL A 27 -11.03 2.39 12.74
CA VAL A 27 -12.19 2.03 13.57
C VAL A 27 -12.97 0.85 13.00
N GLY A 28 -12.94 0.64 11.68
CA GLY A 28 -13.51 -0.54 11.01
C GLY A 28 -12.98 -1.88 11.54
N SER A 29 -11.82 -1.91 12.20
CA SER A 29 -11.28 -3.10 12.87
C SER A 29 -12.10 -3.58 14.08
N VAL A 30 -12.99 -2.75 14.65
CA VAL A 30 -13.88 -3.14 15.77
C VAL A 30 -15.07 -3.98 15.30
N PRO A 31 -15.90 -3.51 14.35
CA PRO A 31 -16.91 -4.38 13.76
C PRO A 31 -16.28 -5.51 12.93
N ALA A 32 -15.06 -5.31 12.41
CA ALA A 32 -14.22 -6.31 11.77
C ALA A 32 -14.93 -7.12 10.67
N PHE A 33 -15.84 -6.48 9.93
CA PHE A 33 -16.71 -7.17 8.99
C PHE A 33 -16.69 -6.51 7.62
N ALA A 34 -16.51 -7.33 6.60
CA ALA A 34 -16.83 -7.02 5.22
C ALA A 34 -17.18 -8.33 4.49
N PRO A 35 -18.03 -8.30 3.45
CA PRO A 35 -18.20 -9.43 2.55
C PRO A 35 -16.86 -9.92 2.00
N LEU A 36 -16.60 -11.22 2.14
CA LEU A 36 -15.44 -11.84 1.53
C LEU A 36 -15.70 -11.99 0.02
N GLY A 37 -14.73 -11.63 -0.81
CA GLY A 37 -14.91 -11.73 -2.25
C GLY A 37 -13.88 -10.97 -3.07
N LYS A 38 -14.32 -10.52 -4.24
CA LYS A 38 -13.51 -9.79 -5.22
C LYS A 38 -13.26 -8.37 -4.74
N ASP A 39 -12.15 -7.77 -5.18
CA ASP A 39 -11.87 -6.36 -4.94
C ASP A 39 -12.97 -5.46 -5.54
N PRO A 40 -13.17 -4.23 -5.03
CA PRO A 40 -14.24 -3.34 -5.49
C PRO A 40 -14.24 -3.07 -6.98
N PHE A 41 -13.07 -3.02 -7.64
CA PHE A 41 -12.99 -2.78 -9.08
C PHE A 41 -13.48 -3.99 -9.88
N ALA A 42 -13.14 -5.20 -9.44
CA ALA A 42 -13.70 -6.43 -10.02
C ALA A 42 -15.22 -6.53 -9.77
N LEU A 43 -15.70 -6.23 -8.55
CA LEU A 43 -17.14 -6.17 -8.28
C LEU A 43 -17.85 -5.14 -9.16
N ALA A 44 -17.29 -3.94 -9.34
CA ALA A 44 -17.90 -2.90 -10.17
C ALA A 44 -18.01 -3.34 -11.64
N ARG A 45 -16.96 -3.99 -12.18
CA ARG A 45 -16.94 -4.48 -13.56
C ARG A 45 -17.94 -5.61 -13.80
N GLU A 46 -18.13 -6.49 -12.82
CA GLU A 46 -18.89 -7.73 -13.02
C GLU A 46 -20.34 -7.64 -12.52
N ASP A 47 -20.55 -6.98 -11.38
CA ASP A 47 -21.84 -6.92 -10.69
C ASP A 47 -22.44 -5.49 -10.64
N GLY A 48 -21.69 -4.49 -11.13
CA GLY A 48 -22.10 -3.09 -11.15
C GLY A 48 -21.67 -2.28 -9.91
N GLU A 49 -21.69 -0.95 -10.05
CA GLU A 49 -21.17 -0.02 -9.03
C GLU A 49 -21.87 -0.20 -7.68
N HIS A 50 -23.20 -0.30 -7.66
CA HIS A 50 -23.94 -0.48 -6.42
C HIS A 50 -23.47 -1.71 -5.64
N ALA A 51 -23.17 -2.82 -6.33
CA ALA A 51 -22.62 -4.00 -5.70
C ALA A 51 -21.21 -3.77 -5.15
N ALA A 52 -20.36 -3.01 -5.85
CA ALA A 52 -19.02 -2.67 -5.39
C ALA A 52 -19.02 -1.89 -4.06
N PHE A 53 -20.01 -1.01 -3.83
CA PHE A 53 -20.12 -0.25 -2.58
C PHE A 53 -20.91 -0.97 -1.49
N ALA A 54 -22.04 -1.58 -1.85
CA ALA A 54 -22.90 -2.30 -0.90
C ALA A 54 -22.28 -3.62 -0.42
N ARG A 55 -21.45 -4.25 -1.26
CA ARG A 55 -20.77 -5.52 -0.96
C ARG A 55 -19.26 -5.41 -1.01
N THR A 56 -18.72 -4.21 -0.77
CA THR A 56 -17.27 -3.98 -0.74
C THR A 56 -16.58 -4.93 0.26
N PRO A 57 -15.44 -5.54 -0.10
CA PRO A 57 -14.62 -6.29 0.86
C PRO A 57 -13.84 -5.40 1.83
N TYR A 58 -13.95 -4.07 1.72
CA TYR A 58 -13.17 -3.12 2.51
C TYR A 58 -13.81 -2.88 3.89
N ALA A 59 -13.21 -3.42 4.95
CA ALA A 59 -13.71 -3.24 6.32
C ALA A 59 -13.62 -1.79 6.81
N GLU A 60 -12.65 -1.03 6.30
CA GLU A 60 -12.52 0.40 6.56
C GLU A 60 -13.66 1.24 5.93
N TRP A 61 -14.47 0.64 5.05
CA TRP A 61 -15.70 1.22 4.49
C TRP A 61 -16.96 0.92 5.30
N TYR A 62 -16.84 0.20 6.44
CA TYR A 62 -17.97 -0.35 7.18
C TYR A 62 -19.07 0.67 7.50
N TRP A 63 -18.74 1.89 7.95
CA TRP A 63 -19.77 2.89 8.31
C TRP A 63 -20.64 3.27 7.12
N ASN A 64 -20.01 3.51 5.96
CA ASN A 64 -20.73 3.76 4.73
C ASN A 64 -21.55 2.54 4.30
N SER A 65 -20.95 1.35 4.27
CA SER A 65 -21.66 0.14 3.84
C SER A 65 -22.84 -0.22 4.75
N ALA A 66 -22.72 -0.05 6.07
CA ALA A 66 -23.79 -0.29 7.03
C ALA A 66 -24.94 0.72 6.88
N SER A 67 -24.69 1.90 6.34
CA SER A 67 -25.74 2.89 6.03
C SER A 67 -26.55 2.57 4.77
N ILE A 68 -26.07 1.65 3.91
CA ILE A 68 -26.77 1.26 2.68
C ILE A 68 -27.84 0.22 3.03
N PRO A 69 -29.14 0.51 2.82
CA PRO A 69 -30.22 -0.40 3.20
C PRO A 69 -30.07 -1.78 2.54
N GLY A 70 -30.19 -2.83 3.35
CA GLY A 70 -30.13 -4.22 2.87
C GLY A 70 -28.73 -4.74 2.56
N SER A 71 -27.67 -3.93 2.70
CA SER A 71 -26.30 -4.40 2.52
C SER A 71 -25.94 -5.49 3.55
N PRO A 72 -24.97 -6.38 3.25
CA PRO A 72 -24.48 -7.34 4.24
C PRO A 72 -23.95 -6.67 5.51
N ALA A 73 -23.32 -5.49 5.39
CA ALA A 73 -22.83 -4.72 6.53
C ALA A 73 -23.99 -4.22 7.40
N ALA A 74 -25.08 -3.71 6.80
CA ALA A 74 -26.26 -3.27 7.53
C ALA A 74 -26.91 -4.45 8.29
N GLN A 75 -27.03 -5.61 7.64
CA GLN A 75 -27.57 -6.82 8.28
C GLN A 75 -26.69 -7.33 9.41
N HIS A 76 -25.36 -7.32 9.23
CA HIS A 76 -24.41 -7.66 10.30
C HIS A 76 -24.52 -6.67 11.46
N HIS A 77 -24.62 -5.37 11.16
CA HIS A 77 -24.71 -4.31 12.14
C HIS A 77 -25.95 -4.46 13.03
N GLU A 78 -27.12 -4.72 12.44
CA GLU A 78 -28.33 -5.01 13.22
C GLU A 78 -28.21 -6.29 14.04
N ARG A 79 -27.73 -7.39 13.44
CA ARG A 79 -27.69 -8.69 14.10
C ARG A 79 -26.67 -8.78 15.25
N VAL A 80 -25.49 -8.19 15.08
CA VAL A 80 -24.35 -8.34 16.01
C VAL A 80 -24.25 -7.15 16.96
N TRP A 81 -24.58 -5.95 16.46
CA TRP A 81 -24.37 -4.70 17.18
C TRP A 81 -25.68 -4.00 17.56
N ASN A 82 -26.83 -4.59 17.23
CA ASN A 82 -28.16 -4.05 17.56
C ASN A 82 -28.34 -2.60 17.08
N GLY A 83 -27.81 -2.29 15.90
CA GLY A 83 -27.97 -0.96 15.28
C GLY A 83 -27.32 0.19 16.05
N CYS A 84 -26.27 -0.07 16.82
CA CYS A 84 -25.64 0.97 17.65
C CYS A 84 -25.02 2.12 16.83
N ASP A 85 -24.94 3.32 17.40
CA ASP A 85 -24.24 4.43 16.73
C ASP A 85 -22.76 4.08 16.47
N TYR A 86 -22.22 4.54 15.33
CA TYR A 86 -20.84 4.27 14.93
C TYR A 86 -19.81 4.79 15.95
N GLY A 87 -20.15 5.84 16.72
CA GLY A 87 -19.33 6.36 17.82
C GLY A 87 -19.01 5.32 18.89
N VAL A 88 -19.83 4.28 19.07
CA VAL A 88 -19.52 3.14 19.96
C VAL A 88 -18.27 2.40 19.48
N PHE A 89 -18.07 2.27 18.17
CA PHE A 89 -16.85 1.66 17.63
C PHE A 89 -15.65 2.56 17.78
N VAL A 90 -15.82 3.88 17.62
CA VAL A 90 -14.75 4.87 17.82
C VAL A 90 -14.23 4.79 19.26
N GLU A 91 -15.12 4.78 20.25
CA GLU A 91 -14.75 4.65 21.66
C GLU A 91 -13.98 3.34 21.93
N ARG A 92 -14.53 2.20 21.49
CA ARG A 92 -13.89 0.88 21.67
C ARG A 92 -12.53 0.79 20.98
N PHE A 93 -12.39 1.38 19.81
CA PHE A 93 -11.14 1.40 19.06
C PHE A 93 -10.08 2.22 19.80
N LEU A 94 -10.41 3.45 20.19
CA LEU A 94 -9.47 4.35 20.87
C LEU A 94 -9.08 3.84 22.26
N ASP A 95 -9.99 3.17 22.97
CA ASP A 95 -9.71 2.48 24.24
C ASP A 95 -8.76 1.29 24.03
N ALA A 96 -9.06 0.41 23.07
CA ALA A 96 -8.19 -0.74 22.75
C ALA A 96 -6.78 -0.30 22.32
N ALA A 97 -6.68 0.78 21.53
CA ALA A 97 -5.42 1.32 21.06
C ALA A 97 -4.51 1.85 22.19
N GLN A 98 -5.03 2.12 23.39
CA GLN A 98 -4.20 2.48 24.55
C GLN A 98 -3.27 1.33 24.95
N GLY A 99 -3.67 0.08 24.72
CA GLY A 99 -2.86 -1.11 25.00
C GLY A 99 -1.82 -1.46 23.94
N TRP A 100 -1.78 -0.75 22.81
CA TRP A 100 -0.92 -1.09 21.68
C TRP A 100 0.57 -1.04 22.03
N ASP A 101 1.32 -2.07 21.62
CA ASP A 101 2.77 -2.18 21.77
C ASP A 101 3.50 -1.87 20.44
N PRO A 102 4.08 -0.66 20.27
CA PRO A 102 4.78 -0.29 19.04
C PRO A 102 6.05 -1.12 18.78
N VAL A 103 6.60 -1.80 19.79
CA VAL A 103 7.79 -2.66 19.63
C VAL A 103 7.45 -3.89 18.78
N ARG A 104 6.21 -4.39 18.82
CA ARG A 104 5.77 -5.48 17.94
C ARG A 104 5.80 -5.07 16.47
N TRP A 105 5.35 -3.86 16.17
CA TRP A 105 5.40 -3.30 14.82
C TRP A 105 6.84 -3.03 14.38
N GLU A 106 7.67 -2.46 15.25
CA GLU A 106 9.10 -2.26 14.96
C GLU A 106 9.79 -3.57 14.56
N ARG A 107 9.54 -4.66 15.30
CA ARG A 107 10.10 -6.00 15.00
C ARG A 107 9.61 -6.54 13.66
N LEU A 108 8.33 -6.38 13.35
CA LEU A 108 7.75 -6.79 12.07
C LEU A 108 8.37 -5.98 10.92
N MET A 109 8.42 -4.66 11.05
CA MET A 109 9.00 -3.74 10.06
C MET A 109 10.48 -4.07 9.79
N ARG A 110 11.28 -4.31 10.84
CA ARG A 110 12.70 -4.65 10.68
C ARG A 110 12.92 -5.96 9.91
N ARG A 111 12.00 -6.92 10.03
CA ARG A 111 12.08 -8.24 9.40
C ARG A 111 11.35 -8.33 8.05
N SER A 112 10.55 -7.35 7.68
CA SER A 112 9.73 -7.40 6.46
C SER A 112 10.55 -7.21 5.18
N GLY A 113 11.71 -6.55 5.28
CA GLY A 113 12.47 -6.08 4.12
C GLY A 113 11.99 -4.71 3.60
N ALA A 114 10.86 -4.17 4.05
CA ALA A 114 10.39 -2.87 3.60
C ALA A 114 11.40 -1.75 3.87
N ARG A 115 11.35 -0.71 3.03
CA ARG A 115 12.21 0.49 3.12
C ARG A 115 11.47 1.74 3.58
N TYR A 116 10.14 1.68 3.57
CA TYR A 116 9.28 2.73 4.07
C TYR A 116 7.98 2.16 4.63
N CYS A 117 7.34 2.90 5.52
CA CYS A 117 6.04 2.59 6.10
C CYS A 117 5.12 3.79 5.93
N VAL A 118 3.89 3.58 5.44
CA VAL A 118 2.84 4.59 5.35
C VAL A 118 1.72 4.20 6.31
N MET A 119 1.39 5.06 7.27
CA MET A 119 0.30 4.81 8.22
C MET A 119 -0.91 5.67 7.91
N VAL A 120 -2.11 5.08 7.94
CA VAL A 120 -3.37 5.82 7.95
C VAL A 120 -3.44 6.69 9.20
N THR A 121 -3.40 8.00 9.03
CA THR A 121 -3.54 8.98 10.12
C THR A 121 -4.99 9.34 10.37
N LYS A 122 -5.76 9.48 9.27
CA LYS A 122 -7.21 9.67 9.22
C LYS A 122 -7.77 8.94 7.99
N HIS A 123 -8.78 8.09 8.17
CA HIS A 123 -9.52 7.48 7.07
C HIS A 123 -10.81 8.28 6.77
N HIS A 124 -11.68 7.75 5.91
CA HIS A 124 -12.94 8.40 5.53
C HIS A 124 -13.91 8.61 6.71
N ASP A 125 -13.78 7.85 7.79
CA ASP A 125 -14.59 8.03 9.00
C ASP A 125 -14.30 9.37 9.71
N GLY A 126 -13.14 9.98 9.47
CA GLY A 126 -12.76 11.25 10.07
C GLY A 126 -12.12 11.14 11.46
N VAL A 127 -11.81 9.92 11.94
CA VAL A 127 -11.17 9.69 13.25
C VAL A 127 -9.66 9.93 13.13
N LEU A 128 -9.11 10.74 14.04
CA LEU A 128 -7.70 11.12 14.03
C LEU A 128 -6.88 10.20 14.95
N LEU A 129 -5.82 9.57 14.43
CA LEU A 129 -4.95 8.69 15.21
C LEU A 129 -3.83 9.44 15.97
N TRP A 130 -3.93 10.76 16.05
CA TRP A 130 -3.02 11.60 16.82
C TRP A 130 -3.79 12.61 17.66
N PRO A 131 -3.18 13.17 18.73
CA PRO A 131 -3.78 14.22 19.53
C PRO A 131 -3.69 15.56 18.79
N SER A 132 -4.56 15.73 17.80
CA SER A 132 -4.67 16.91 16.94
C SER A 132 -5.05 18.15 17.75
N ASP A 133 -4.42 19.28 17.43
CA ASP A 133 -4.84 20.61 17.94
C ASP A 133 -6.11 21.11 17.23
N VAL A 134 -6.55 20.40 16.19
CA VAL A 134 -7.71 20.72 15.35
C VAL A 134 -8.71 19.55 15.44
N PRO A 135 -9.67 19.59 16.36
CA PRO A 135 -10.64 18.49 16.49
C PRO A 135 -11.63 18.48 15.32
N ASN A 136 -12.24 17.32 15.07
CA ASN A 136 -13.34 17.21 14.12
C ASN A 136 -14.49 18.16 14.55
N PRO A 137 -14.96 19.10 13.71
CA PRO A 137 -15.95 20.09 14.11
C PRO A 137 -17.35 19.52 14.35
N HIS A 138 -17.65 18.34 13.83
CA HIS A 138 -18.95 17.67 13.97
C HIS A 138 -18.98 16.65 15.11
N ARG A 139 -17.81 16.16 15.55
CA ARG A 139 -17.69 15.09 16.56
C ARG A 139 -16.84 15.48 17.78
N GLY A 140 -16.14 16.59 17.70
CA GLY A 140 -15.27 17.11 18.76
C GLY A 140 -14.04 16.23 19.02
N ALA A 141 -13.43 16.43 20.19
CA ALA A 141 -12.20 15.74 20.59
C ALA A 141 -12.36 14.23 20.83
N ALA A 142 -13.60 13.73 20.98
CA ALA A 142 -13.87 12.30 21.18
C ALA A 142 -13.48 11.44 19.96
N TRP A 143 -13.33 12.05 18.78
CA TRP A 143 -12.93 11.38 17.54
C TRP A 143 -11.45 11.64 17.22
N SER A 144 -10.65 11.81 18.25
CA SER A 144 -9.21 11.98 18.16
C SER A 144 -8.53 11.19 19.27
N SER A 145 -7.48 10.46 18.91
CA SER A 145 -6.69 9.72 19.89
C SER A 145 -5.96 10.67 20.83
N SER A 146 -6.08 10.47 22.14
CA SER A 146 -5.28 11.18 23.14
C SER A 146 -3.82 10.69 23.16
N ARG A 147 -3.57 9.44 22.75
CA ARG A 147 -2.24 8.87 22.54
C ARG A 147 -1.75 9.21 21.13
N ASP A 148 -0.48 9.55 20.99
CA ASP A 148 0.13 9.86 19.70
C ASP A 148 0.52 8.60 18.91
N LEU A 149 -0.48 7.88 18.42
CA LEU A 149 -0.28 6.60 17.70
C LEU A 149 0.54 6.81 16.42
N VAL A 150 0.31 7.92 15.71
CA VAL A 150 1.07 8.30 14.51
C VAL A 150 2.53 8.55 14.84
N GLY A 151 2.82 9.34 15.89
CA GLY A 151 4.18 9.64 16.32
C GLY A 151 4.94 8.41 16.81
N GLU A 152 4.28 7.53 17.57
CA GLU A 152 4.85 6.27 18.03
C GLU A 152 5.16 5.31 16.88
N CYS A 153 4.27 5.21 15.88
CA CYS A 153 4.51 4.44 14.66
C CYS A 153 5.67 5.04 13.84
N ALA A 154 5.72 6.36 13.68
CA ALA A 154 6.81 7.05 12.99
C ALA A 154 8.16 6.75 13.65
N ALA A 155 8.21 6.80 14.98
CA ALA A 155 9.41 6.47 15.75
C ALA A 155 9.80 4.98 15.60
N ALA A 156 8.83 4.07 15.63
CA ALA A 156 9.07 2.64 15.41
C ALA A 156 9.61 2.34 14.00
N ALA A 157 9.00 2.92 12.96
CA ALA A 157 9.46 2.77 11.58
C ALA A 157 10.91 3.27 11.41
N ARG A 158 11.23 4.46 11.94
CA ARG A 158 12.58 5.03 11.89
C ARG A 158 13.61 4.19 12.65
N ARG A 159 13.27 3.67 13.84
CA ARG A 159 14.15 2.74 14.59
C ARG A 159 14.32 1.39 13.89
N ALA A 160 13.34 0.98 13.09
CA ALA A 160 13.46 -0.19 12.21
C ALA A 160 14.28 0.10 10.94
N GLY A 161 14.71 1.34 10.71
CA GLY A 161 15.49 1.76 9.54
C GLY A 161 14.64 2.11 8.31
N LEU A 162 13.33 2.31 8.49
CA LEU A 162 12.40 2.67 7.42
C LEU A 162 12.20 4.18 7.37
N ARG A 163 11.96 4.70 6.16
CA ARG A 163 11.34 6.02 5.95
C ARG A 163 9.87 5.97 6.42
N PHE A 164 9.30 7.11 6.82
CA PHE A 164 7.93 7.15 7.35
C PHE A 164 7.03 8.07 6.52
N GLY A 165 5.84 7.60 6.18
CA GLY A 165 4.83 8.34 5.43
C GLY A 165 3.50 8.40 6.15
N THR A 166 2.70 9.40 5.80
CA THR A 166 1.35 9.57 6.30
C THR A 166 0.35 9.37 5.17
N TYR A 167 -0.63 8.50 5.40
CA TYR A 167 -1.87 8.51 4.64
C TYR A 167 -2.88 9.42 5.30
N TYR A 168 -3.60 10.19 4.49
CA TYR A 168 -4.71 11.00 4.95
C TYR A 168 -5.84 11.02 3.91
N SER A 169 -7.07 10.77 4.34
CA SER A 169 -8.22 10.93 3.48
C SER A 169 -8.58 12.42 3.33
N GLY A 170 -8.01 13.06 2.31
CA GLY A 170 -8.33 14.45 1.95
C GLY A 170 -9.67 14.56 1.26
N GLY A 171 -9.99 13.61 0.39
CA GLY A 171 -11.18 13.65 -0.44
C GLY A 171 -12.46 13.30 0.31
N LEU A 172 -12.38 12.49 1.37
CA LEU A 172 -13.56 12.08 2.14
C LEU A 172 -13.40 12.33 3.62
N ASP A 173 -14.49 12.78 4.21
CA ASP A 173 -14.74 12.76 5.63
C ASP A 173 -16.26 12.64 5.79
N TRP A 174 -16.75 11.46 6.17
CA TRP A 174 -18.18 11.16 6.21
C TRP A 174 -18.93 12.03 7.22
N THR A 175 -18.23 12.68 8.14
CA THR A 175 -18.84 13.66 9.06
C THR A 175 -19.24 14.96 8.35
N PHE A 176 -18.70 15.22 7.16
CA PHE A 176 -19.04 16.37 6.30
C PHE A 176 -19.83 15.94 5.06
N GLY A 177 -19.33 14.95 4.32
CA GLY A 177 -19.86 14.52 3.02
C GLY A 177 -21.07 13.58 3.11
N GLY A 178 -21.33 13.03 4.29
CA GLY A 178 -22.39 12.07 4.54
C GLY A 178 -22.03 10.63 4.14
N LEU A 179 -22.99 9.74 4.39
CA LEU A 179 -22.91 8.30 4.13
C LEU A 179 -23.84 7.92 2.95
N GLY A 180 -24.00 6.63 2.69
CA GLY A 180 -24.88 6.11 1.63
C GLY A 180 -24.28 6.25 0.24
N ILE A 181 -22.95 6.29 0.15
CA ILE A 181 -22.20 6.26 -1.10
C ILE A 181 -22.33 4.86 -1.69
N ASP A 182 -23.13 4.72 -2.74
CA ASP A 182 -23.46 3.46 -3.42
C ASP A 182 -23.08 3.46 -4.91
N GLY A 183 -22.20 4.38 -5.33
CA GLY A 183 -21.73 4.51 -6.70
C GLY A 183 -20.72 5.63 -6.86
N TRP A 184 -19.98 5.63 -7.99
CA TRP A 184 -18.88 6.58 -8.20
C TRP A 184 -19.38 8.03 -8.28
N HIS A 185 -20.56 8.25 -8.87
CA HIS A 185 -21.16 9.59 -8.93
C HIS A 185 -21.46 10.16 -7.54
N LYS A 186 -21.88 9.33 -6.57
CA LYS A 186 -22.07 9.76 -5.17
C LYS A 186 -20.74 9.97 -4.47
N LEU A 187 -19.75 9.12 -4.74
CA LEU A 187 -18.40 9.25 -4.20
C LEU A 187 -17.82 10.63 -4.50
N PHE A 188 -17.81 11.04 -5.77
CA PHE A 188 -17.25 12.33 -6.16
C PHE A 188 -18.07 13.52 -5.63
N ARG A 189 -19.40 13.36 -5.48
CA ARG A 189 -20.26 14.39 -4.85
C ARG A 189 -20.07 14.49 -3.34
N ALA A 190 -19.65 13.41 -2.69
CA ALA A 190 -19.40 13.37 -1.25
C ALA A 190 -18.07 14.04 -0.88
N ILE A 191 -17.21 14.39 -1.84
CA ILE A 191 -15.99 15.15 -1.58
C ILE A 191 -16.38 16.54 -1.07
N PRO A 192 -16.14 16.89 0.21
CA PRO A 192 -16.60 18.15 0.74
C PRO A 192 -15.80 19.31 0.12
N GLN A 193 -16.48 20.33 -0.39
CA GLN A 193 -15.87 21.49 -1.06
C GLN A 193 -15.95 22.78 -0.24
N SER A 194 -16.47 22.74 0.98
CA SER A 194 -16.65 23.94 1.79
C SER A 194 -15.32 24.53 2.26
N ASP A 195 -15.26 25.85 2.41
CA ASP A 195 -14.08 26.52 2.97
C ASP A 195 -13.73 26.01 4.38
N ALA A 196 -14.74 25.64 5.17
CA ALA A 196 -14.55 25.06 6.50
C ALA A 196 -13.84 23.71 6.43
N TYR A 197 -14.25 22.80 5.54
CA TYR A 197 -13.58 21.51 5.39
C TYR A 197 -12.17 21.67 4.81
N ARG A 198 -12.01 22.59 3.84
CA ARG A 198 -10.69 22.92 3.29
C ARG A 198 -9.74 23.40 4.38
N ALA A 199 -10.13 24.38 5.20
CA ALA A 199 -9.31 24.89 6.29
C ALA A 199 -8.97 23.79 7.32
N TYR A 200 -9.93 22.90 7.61
CA TYR A 200 -9.73 21.75 8.48
C TYR A 200 -8.70 20.75 7.92
N ALA A 201 -8.83 20.34 6.65
CA ALA A 201 -7.88 19.44 6.00
C ALA A 201 -6.48 20.07 5.87
N ASP A 202 -6.40 21.34 5.47
CA ASP A 202 -5.16 22.12 5.40
C ASP A 202 -4.43 22.15 6.75
N ALA A 203 -5.16 22.40 7.83
CA ALA A 203 -4.58 22.48 9.17
C ALA A 203 -4.05 21.13 9.64
N HIS A 204 -4.76 20.03 9.36
CA HIS A 204 -4.27 18.68 9.62
C HIS A 204 -3.00 18.36 8.85
N TYR A 205 -2.96 18.62 7.55
CA TYR A 205 -1.77 18.35 6.76
C TYR A 205 -0.54 19.10 7.30
N ARG A 206 -0.67 20.42 7.58
CA ARG A 206 0.43 21.20 8.16
C ARG A 206 0.82 20.73 9.56
N GLU A 207 -0.14 20.26 10.35
CA GLU A 207 0.16 19.64 11.64
C GLU A 207 0.93 18.32 11.48
N LEU A 208 0.53 17.43 10.56
CA LEU A 208 1.25 16.19 10.26
C LEU A 208 2.69 16.47 9.80
N LEU A 209 2.88 17.48 8.94
CA LEU A 209 4.20 17.93 8.51
C LEU A 209 5.06 18.37 9.69
N ARG A 210 4.51 19.25 10.54
CA ARG A 210 5.21 19.79 11.73
C ARG A 210 5.54 18.72 12.76
N ARG A 211 4.61 17.82 13.07
CA ARG A 211 4.74 16.83 14.15
C ARG A 211 5.62 15.65 13.73
N TYR A 212 5.50 15.20 12.48
CA TYR A 212 6.05 13.90 12.09
C TYR A 212 7.11 13.98 11.00
N ALA A 213 7.24 15.11 10.28
CA ALA A 213 8.19 15.27 9.17
C ALA A 213 8.20 14.04 8.23
N PRO A 214 7.06 13.72 7.57
CA PRO A 214 6.96 12.53 6.75
C PRO A 214 7.87 12.61 5.51
N ASP A 215 8.27 11.45 5.01
CA ASP A 215 8.95 11.23 3.74
C ASP A 215 7.95 10.98 2.59
N VAL A 216 6.71 10.58 2.91
CA VAL A 216 5.63 10.37 1.93
C VAL A 216 4.35 11.06 2.40
N LEU A 217 3.77 11.92 1.57
CA LEU A 217 2.37 12.33 1.70
C LEU A 217 1.50 11.52 0.75
N TRP A 218 0.69 10.64 1.33
CA TRP A 218 -0.20 9.75 0.59
C TRP A 218 -1.65 10.22 0.78
N ASN A 219 -2.15 11.06 -0.12
CA ASN A 219 -3.55 11.51 -0.06
C ASN A 219 -4.49 10.47 -0.69
N ASP A 220 -5.79 10.56 -0.40
CA ASP A 220 -6.77 9.72 -1.06
C ASP A 220 -8.07 10.44 -1.45
N ILE A 221 -8.68 9.96 -2.54
CA ILE A 221 -9.97 10.41 -3.10
C ILE A 221 -10.03 11.91 -3.49
N GLY A 222 -8.90 12.56 -3.71
CA GLY A 222 -8.83 13.97 -4.11
C GLY A 222 -8.65 14.92 -2.93
N TYR A 223 -8.73 16.22 -3.21
CA TYR A 223 -8.55 17.30 -2.23
C TYR A 223 -9.63 18.37 -2.42
N PRO A 224 -10.17 18.99 -1.36
CA PRO A 224 -11.11 20.11 -1.48
C PRO A 224 -10.49 21.26 -2.30
N GLY A 225 -11.13 21.64 -3.42
CA GLY A 225 -10.59 22.64 -4.36
C GLY A 225 -9.59 22.10 -5.39
N GLY A 226 -9.35 20.78 -5.42
CA GLY A 226 -8.50 20.09 -6.41
C GLY A 226 -7.07 20.61 -6.45
N ALA A 227 -6.45 20.54 -7.64
CA ALA A 227 -5.07 20.97 -7.87
C ALA A 227 -4.75 22.34 -7.28
N SER A 228 -5.59 23.35 -7.57
CA SER A 228 -5.33 24.74 -7.17
C SER A 228 -5.18 24.93 -5.66
N ALA A 229 -5.91 24.16 -4.86
CA ALA A 229 -5.86 24.22 -3.40
C ALA A 229 -4.76 23.33 -2.83
N ALA A 230 -4.44 22.21 -3.48
CA ALA A 230 -3.43 21.28 -3.01
C ALA A 230 -2.00 21.71 -3.34
N THR A 231 -1.76 22.43 -4.44
CA THR A 231 -0.41 22.83 -4.88
C THR A 231 0.39 23.58 -3.80
N PRO A 232 -0.15 24.61 -3.10
CA PRO A 232 0.62 25.30 -2.06
C PRO A 232 1.08 24.40 -0.92
N LEU A 233 0.25 23.41 -0.54
CA LEU A 233 0.60 22.42 0.49
C LEU A 233 1.71 21.48 0.00
N VAL A 234 1.63 21.01 -1.25
CA VAL A 234 2.65 20.14 -1.85
C VAL A 234 3.99 20.89 -1.99
N ASP A 235 3.95 22.16 -2.41
CA ASP A 235 5.15 23.01 -2.49
C ASP A 235 5.78 23.23 -1.11
N GLU A 236 4.97 23.48 -0.07
CA GLU A 236 5.41 23.59 1.32
C GLU A 236 6.08 22.30 1.80
N PHE A 237 5.48 21.15 1.49
CA PHE A 237 6.04 19.84 1.83
C PHE A 237 7.40 19.61 1.16
N HIS A 238 7.53 19.86 -0.14
CA HIS A 238 8.80 19.66 -0.86
C HIS A 238 9.87 20.68 -0.45
N ALA A 239 9.48 21.90 -0.07
CA ALA A 239 10.41 22.88 0.48
C ALA A 239 10.96 22.44 1.85
N ALA A 240 10.12 21.87 2.70
CA ALA A 240 10.52 21.36 4.02
C ALA A 240 11.28 20.01 3.94
N ASN A 241 10.92 19.16 2.98
CA ASN A 241 11.56 17.88 2.74
C ASN A 241 11.87 17.72 1.23
N PRO A 242 13.07 18.14 0.78
CA PRO A 242 13.49 17.97 -0.61
C PRO A 242 13.64 16.52 -1.06
N ASP A 243 13.58 15.54 -0.16
CA ASP A 243 13.53 14.11 -0.48
C ASP A 243 12.09 13.55 -0.35
N GLY A 244 11.11 14.34 0.05
CA GLY A 244 9.73 13.92 0.21
C GLY A 244 9.05 13.57 -1.12
N VAL A 245 8.12 12.61 -1.09
CA VAL A 245 7.32 12.24 -2.27
C VAL A 245 5.81 12.34 -2.02
N VAL A 246 5.05 12.75 -3.03
CA VAL A 246 3.58 12.83 -3.01
C VAL A 246 2.98 11.94 -4.09
N ASN A 247 1.86 11.29 -3.76
CA ASN A 247 1.12 10.47 -4.71
C ASN A 247 0.25 11.32 -5.66
N ASP A 248 -0.40 10.68 -6.62
CA ASP A 248 -1.23 11.34 -7.64
C ASP A 248 -2.69 11.56 -7.24
N ARG A 249 -3.03 11.35 -5.97
CA ARG A 249 -4.43 11.32 -5.50
C ARG A 249 -4.91 12.61 -4.88
N PHE A 250 -4.11 13.67 -4.84
CA PHE A 250 -4.60 15.01 -4.50
C PHE A 250 -5.54 15.55 -5.59
N ASP A 251 -5.25 15.26 -6.86
CA ASP A 251 -6.13 15.52 -8.00
C ASP A 251 -5.76 14.60 -9.18
N LEU A 252 -6.34 13.39 -9.22
CA LEU A 252 -5.98 12.40 -10.24
C LEU A 252 -6.15 12.94 -11.67
N ILE A 253 -7.25 13.67 -11.91
CA ILE A 253 -7.56 14.28 -13.21
C ILE A 253 -6.54 15.38 -13.51
N GLY A 254 -6.29 16.27 -12.54
CA GLY A 254 -5.28 17.32 -12.65
C GLY A 254 -3.89 16.76 -12.99
N VAL A 255 -3.46 15.68 -12.34
CA VAL A 255 -2.15 15.06 -12.63
C VAL A 255 -2.14 14.42 -14.03
N VAL A 256 -3.23 13.78 -14.48
CA VAL A 256 -3.35 13.25 -15.86
C VAL A 256 -3.29 14.37 -16.91
N GLN A 257 -3.90 15.51 -16.61
CA GLN A 257 -3.89 16.68 -17.50
C GLN A 257 -2.61 17.53 -17.39
N GLY A 258 -1.68 17.18 -16.50
CA GLY A 258 -0.46 17.95 -16.25
C GLY A 258 -0.71 19.26 -15.48
N ALA A 259 -1.90 19.46 -14.92
CA ALA A 259 -2.28 20.61 -14.11
C ALA A 259 -1.85 20.50 -12.63
N MET A 260 -1.45 19.31 -12.17
CA MET A 260 -0.92 19.08 -10.83
C MET A 260 0.31 18.17 -10.86
N HIS A 261 1.30 18.47 -10.02
CA HIS A 261 2.46 17.61 -9.81
C HIS A 261 2.13 16.38 -8.96
N ALA A 262 2.75 15.25 -9.28
CA ALA A 262 2.81 14.07 -8.43
C ALA A 262 4.13 13.36 -8.69
N ASP A 263 4.78 12.86 -7.64
CA ASP A 263 6.07 12.19 -7.75
C ASP A 263 5.93 10.75 -8.26
N PHE A 264 4.79 10.10 -7.98
CA PHE A 264 4.48 8.76 -8.47
C PHE A 264 2.97 8.55 -8.70
N ARG A 265 2.65 7.61 -9.59
CA ARG A 265 1.28 7.15 -9.87
C ARG A 265 0.88 6.00 -8.96
N THR A 266 -0.38 5.92 -8.56
CA THR A 266 -0.90 4.81 -7.76
C THR A 266 -1.66 3.80 -8.63
N VAL A 267 -1.44 2.52 -8.38
CA VAL A 267 -2.18 1.40 -9.01
C VAL A 267 -2.72 0.53 -7.90
N GLU A 268 -4.04 0.41 -7.81
CA GLU A 268 -4.70 -0.28 -6.71
C GLU A 268 -5.39 -1.55 -7.19
N TYR A 269 -5.06 -2.71 -6.60
CA TYR A 269 -5.62 -4.01 -6.99
C TYR A 269 -5.68 -4.21 -8.52
N SER A 270 -6.89 -4.24 -9.09
CA SER A 270 -7.18 -4.52 -10.49
C SER A 270 -7.57 -3.28 -11.30
N SER A 271 -7.28 -2.08 -10.77
CA SER A 271 -7.62 -0.78 -11.38
C SER A 271 -6.82 -0.43 -12.64
N GLY A 272 -5.72 -1.11 -12.94
CA GLY A 272 -4.95 -0.90 -14.17
C GLY A 272 -3.57 -1.57 -14.18
N GLY A 273 -2.87 -1.43 -15.31
CA GLY A 273 -1.48 -1.90 -15.47
C GLY A 273 -0.46 -0.80 -15.16
N ALA A 274 0.83 -1.16 -15.19
CA ALA A 274 1.94 -0.24 -15.00
C ALA A 274 1.86 0.95 -15.99
N PRO A 275 1.81 2.21 -15.51
CA PRO A 275 1.80 3.38 -16.37
C PRO A 275 3.16 3.55 -17.07
N ALA A 276 3.14 3.76 -18.38
CA ALA A 276 4.35 3.90 -19.17
C ALA A 276 5.14 5.17 -18.79
N GLY A 277 6.45 5.02 -18.64
CA GLY A 277 7.40 6.15 -18.56
C GLY A 277 7.34 6.99 -17.28
N ARG A 278 6.61 6.56 -16.24
CA ARG A 278 6.57 7.23 -14.92
C ARG A 278 6.71 6.22 -13.80
N GLN A 279 7.28 6.67 -12.67
CA GLN A 279 7.26 5.88 -11.45
C GLN A 279 5.83 5.61 -11.03
N PHE A 280 5.57 4.38 -10.58
CA PHE A 280 4.32 4.01 -9.96
C PHE A 280 4.52 3.18 -8.70
N GLU A 281 3.44 3.07 -7.94
CA GLU A 281 3.35 2.26 -6.74
C GLU A 281 2.07 1.42 -6.81
N VAL A 282 2.22 0.11 -6.70
CA VAL A 282 1.11 -0.82 -6.56
C VAL A 282 0.74 -0.90 -5.08
N CYS A 283 -0.50 -0.60 -4.72
CA CYS A 283 -1.00 -0.75 -3.36
C CYS A 283 -2.12 -1.80 -3.29
N ARG A 284 -2.06 -2.68 -2.28
CA ARG A 284 -3.11 -3.66 -1.98
C ARG A 284 -2.96 -4.28 -0.59
N GLY A 285 -4.04 -4.83 -0.07
CA GLY A 285 -4.03 -5.76 1.06
C GLY A 285 -3.40 -7.12 0.75
N ILE A 286 -3.01 -7.80 1.83
CA ILE A 286 -2.71 -9.25 1.82
C ILE A 286 -3.97 -10.03 1.44
N GLY A 287 -5.10 -9.63 1.99
CA GLY A 287 -6.42 -10.07 1.60
C GLY A 287 -7.09 -9.15 0.57
N ALA A 288 -8.42 -9.21 0.52
CA ALA A 288 -9.25 -8.34 -0.31
C ALA A 288 -9.56 -6.99 0.35
N SER A 289 -9.35 -6.86 1.67
CA SER A 289 -9.54 -5.63 2.46
C SER A 289 -8.21 -4.93 2.74
N PHE A 290 -8.25 -3.61 2.98
CA PHE A 290 -7.16 -2.93 3.67
C PHE A 290 -7.32 -3.04 5.21
N GLY A 291 -8.51 -2.77 5.74
CA GLY A 291 -8.82 -2.92 7.17
C GLY A 291 -8.95 -4.38 7.61
N TYR A 292 -8.86 -4.64 8.91
CA TYR A 292 -9.02 -5.97 9.49
C TYR A 292 -10.44 -6.54 9.27
N VAL A 293 -10.52 -7.78 8.76
CA VAL A 293 -11.75 -8.58 8.67
C VAL A 293 -11.58 -9.84 9.51
N ALA A 294 -12.46 -10.06 10.49
CA ALA A 294 -12.36 -11.16 11.45
C ALA A 294 -12.57 -12.54 10.80
N ASP A 295 -13.45 -12.61 9.82
CA ASP A 295 -13.80 -13.86 9.13
C ASP A 295 -12.86 -14.20 7.95
N GLU A 296 -11.82 -13.40 7.70
CA GLU A 296 -10.85 -13.68 6.63
C GLU A 296 -9.97 -14.89 6.99
N THR A 297 -9.86 -15.84 6.07
CA THR A 297 -9.14 -17.11 6.25
C THR A 297 -7.86 -17.18 5.41
N GLU A 298 -6.98 -18.14 5.70
CA GLU A 298 -5.68 -18.26 5.02
C GLU A 298 -5.78 -18.42 3.50
N ASP A 299 -6.82 -19.10 2.99
CA ASP A 299 -7.09 -19.29 1.56
C ASP A 299 -7.54 -18.00 0.84
N ARG A 300 -7.91 -16.96 1.60
CA ARG A 300 -8.28 -15.64 1.07
C ARG A 300 -7.12 -14.66 1.02
N CYS A 301 -6.07 -14.94 1.79
CA CYS A 301 -4.84 -14.17 1.76
C CYS A 301 -3.94 -14.63 0.60
N ILE A 302 -3.32 -13.68 -0.10
CA ILE A 302 -2.35 -13.97 -1.17
C ILE A 302 -1.31 -15.00 -0.72
N ALA A 303 -1.08 -16.06 -1.50
CA ALA A 303 -0.07 -17.05 -1.17
C ALA A 303 1.34 -16.40 -1.18
N VAL A 304 2.26 -16.89 -0.36
CA VAL A 304 3.62 -16.31 -0.25
C VAL A 304 4.32 -16.23 -1.61
N HIS A 305 4.22 -17.29 -2.43
CA HIS A 305 4.85 -17.31 -3.76
C HIS A 305 4.21 -16.30 -4.72
N ASP A 306 2.89 -16.11 -4.66
CA ASP A 306 2.19 -15.08 -5.43
C ASP A 306 2.54 -13.67 -4.95
N LEU A 307 2.77 -13.48 -3.65
CA LEU A 307 3.24 -12.22 -3.09
C LEU A 307 4.66 -11.88 -3.56
N VAL A 308 5.56 -12.86 -3.58
CA VAL A 308 6.91 -12.69 -4.14
C VAL A 308 6.80 -12.36 -5.63
N ARG A 309 5.99 -13.11 -6.40
CA ARG A 309 5.78 -12.84 -7.82
C ARG A 309 5.22 -11.45 -8.07
N LEU A 310 4.26 -10.99 -7.27
CA LEU A 310 3.72 -9.63 -7.34
C LEU A 310 4.81 -8.58 -7.15
N LEU A 311 5.67 -8.74 -6.15
CA LEU A 311 6.79 -7.81 -5.94
C LEU A 311 7.74 -7.83 -7.14
N VAL A 312 8.10 -9.02 -7.63
CA VAL A 312 9.01 -9.20 -8.77
C VAL A 312 8.46 -8.57 -10.04
N ASP A 313 7.18 -8.83 -10.37
CA ASP A 313 6.52 -8.24 -11.53
C ASP A 313 6.49 -6.71 -11.42
N THR A 314 6.08 -6.19 -10.26
CA THR A 314 6.02 -4.75 -9.99
C THR A 314 7.38 -4.07 -10.20
N VAL A 315 8.44 -4.66 -9.65
CA VAL A 315 9.81 -4.10 -9.73
C VAL A 315 10.39 -4.22 -11.13
N ALA A 316 10.16 -5.34 -11.81
CA ALA A 316 10.59 -5.53 -13.20
C ALA A 316 9.87 -4.57 -14.17
N ASP A 317 8.65 -4.15 -13.84
CA ASP A 317 7.91 -3.12 -14.57
C ASP A 317 8.27 -1.69 -14.12
N GLY A 318 9.12 -1.53 -13.10
CA GLY A 318 9.70 -0.26 -12.67
C GLY A 318 9.00 0.41 -11.50
N GLY A 319 8.02 -0.25 -10.88
CA GLY A 319 7.25 0.28 -9.76
C GLY A 319 7.79 -0.11 -8.39
N ASN A 320 7.09 0.39 -7.37
CA ASN A 320 7.21 -0.05 -5.98
C ASN A 320 5.95 -0.82 -5.56
N LEU A 321 6.07 -1.77 -4.64
CA LEU A 321 4.92 -2.41 -3.98
C LEU A 321 4.73 -1.82 -2.58
N LEU A 322 3.54 -1.30 -2.31
CA LEU A 322 3.09 -0.87 -0.99
C LEU A 322 2.08 -1.89 -0.46
N LEU A 323 2.57 -2.87 0.31
CA LEU A 323 1.75 -3.97 0.84
C LEU A 323 1.09 -3.58 2.15
N ASN A 324 -0.23 -3.68 2.20
CA ASN A 324 -1.01 -3.33 3.38
C ASN A 324 -1.13 -4.47 4.40
N ILE A 325 -0.99 -4.11 5.68
CA ILE A 325 -1.47 -4.87 6.82
C ILE A 325 -2.68 -4.15 7.46
N GLY A 326 -3.65 -4.94 7.93
CA GLY A 326 -4.84 -4.48 8.65
C GLY A 326 -4.82 -5.00 10.09
N PRO A 327 -4.30 -4.21 11.05
CA PRO A 327 -4.24 -4.62 12.46
C PRO A 327 -5.64 -4.68 13.11
N MET A 328 -5.76 -5.51 14.14
CA MET A 328 -6.92 -5.59 15.04
C MET A 328 -7.04 -4.32 15.90
N PRO A 329 -8.15 -4.09 16.64
CA PRO A 329 -8.34 -2.85 17.42
C PRO A 329 -7.20 -2.51 18.39
N GLY A 330 -6.58 -3.51 19.04
CA GLY A 330 -5.43 -3.32 19.93
C GLY A 330 -4.08 -3.12 19.22
N GLY A 331 -4.09 -3.12 17.89
CA GLY A 331 -2.91 -2.96 17.04
C GLY A 331 -2.13 -4.25 16.80
N GLU A 332 -2.61 -5.41 17.28
CA GLU A 332 -2.03 -6.69 16.87
C GLU A 332 -2.26 -6.97 15.39
N VAL A 333 -1.21 -7.40 14.69
CA VAL A 333 -1.30 -7.84 13.30
C VAL A 333 -1.71 -9.32 13.28
N PRO A 334 -2.80 -9.70 12.56
CA PRO A 334 -3.19 -11.11 12.44
C PRO A 334 -2.03 -11.99 11.96
N TRP A 335 -1.87 -13.18 12.56
CA TRP A 335 -0.74 -14.07 12.25
C TRP A 335 -0.63 -14.39 10.75
N MET A 336 -1.76 -14.61 10.08
CA MET A 336 -1.80 -14.89 8.64
C MET A 336 -1.21 -13.76 7.78
N GLN A 337 -1.31 -12.51 8.25
CA GLN A 337 -0.71 -11.35 7.59
C GLN A 337 0.77 -11.23 7.96
N ALA A 338 1.09 -11.32 9.26
CA ALA A 338 2.46 -11.23 9.74
C ALA A 338 3.37 -12.31 9.13
N SER A 339 2.90 -13.56 9.03
CA SER A 339 3.68 -14.68 8.47
C SER A 339 4.06 -14.44 7.00
N ARG A 340 3.17 -13.83 6.20
CA ARG A 340 3.42 -13.49 4.79
C ARG A 340 4.43 -12.35 4.64
N VAL A 341 4.31 -11.32 5.48
CA VAL A 341 5.28 -10.23 5.53
C VAL A 341 6.67 -10.75 5.92
N LEU A 342 6.74 -11.63 6.92
CA LEU A 342 7.99 -12.25 7.36
C LEU A 342 8.59 -13.16 6.28
N ALA A 343 7.78 -13.98 5.61
CA ALA A 343 8.24 -14.85 4.54
C ALA A 343 8.75 -14.07 3.32
N LEU A 344 8.11 -12.95 2.97
CA LEU A 344 8.61 -12.04 1.94
C LEU A 344 9.96 -11.43 2.35
N GLY A 345 10.10 -11.02 3.61
CA GLY A 345 11.35 -10.52 4.16
C GLY A 345 12.50 -11.54 4.14
N GLU A 346 12.22 -12.81 4.44
CA GLU A 346 13.18 -13.91 4.33
C GLU A 346 13.62 -14.13 2.88
N TRP A 347 12.70 -14.07 1.92
CA TRP A 347 13.05 -14.13 0.50
C TRP A 347 13.92 -12.94 0.06
N LEU A 348 13.59 -11.72 0.51
CA LEU A 348 14.33 -10.49 0.23
C LEU A 348 15.71 -10.45 0.88
N ALA A 349 15.93 -11.16 2.00
CA ALA A 349 17.24 -11.27 2.61
C ALA A 349 18.25 -12.02 1.71
N VAL A 350 17.76 -12.92 0.85
CA VAL A 350 18.58 -13.67 -0.12
C VAL A 350 18.60 -13.00 -1.49
N ASN A 351 17.45 -12.49 -1.95
CA ASN A 351 17.26 -12.03 -3.32
C ASN A 351 17.24 -10.50 -3.47
N GLY A 352 17.51 -9.76 -2.39
CA GLY A 352 17.36 -8.31 -2.32
C GLY A 352 18.16 -7.53 -3.35
N ASP A 353 19.33 -8.03 -3.77
CA ASP A 353 20.18 -7.37 -4.78
C ASP A 353 19.52 -7.28 -6.16
N ALA A 354 18.59 -8.20 -6.47
CA ALA A 354 17.79 -8.17 -7.70
C ALA A 354 16.64 -7.16 -7.65
N ILE A 355 16.32 -6.67 -6.44
CA ILE A 355 15.16 -5.83 -6.15
C ILE A 355 15.62 -4.41 -5.83
N TYR A 356 16.30 -4.20 -4.71
CA TYR A 356 16.65 -2.87 -4.23
C TYR A 356 17.64 -2.18 -5.17
N GLY A 357 17.36 -0.92 -5.49
CA GLY A 357 18.18 -0.14 -6.43
C GLY A 357 18.11 -0.59 -7.90
N SER A 358 17.39 -1.66 -8.23
CA SER A 358 17.32 -2.18 -9.60
C SER A 358 16.46 -1.31 -10.52
N ARG A 359 16.57 -1.55 -11.82
CA ARG A 359 15.77 -0.92 -12.89
C ARG A 359 15.18 -1.99 -13.82
N PRO A 360 14.10 -1.69 -14.55
CA PRO A 360 13.61 -2.57 -15.61
C PRO A 360 14.74 -2.97 -16.56
N HIS A 361 14.87 -4.26 -16.83
CA HIS A 361 15.80 -4.73 -17.85
C HIS A 361 15.14 -4.65 -19.25
N PRO A 362 15.85 -4.30 -20.33
CA PRO A 362 15.25 -4.17 -21.67
C PRO A 362 14.55 -5.42 -22.20
N LEU A 363 15.01 -6.61 -21.80
CA LEU A 363 14.34 -7.87 -22.15
C LEU A 363 13.02 -8.06 -21.39
N GLY A 364 12.89 -7.51 -20.18
CA GLY A 364 11.67 -7.47 -19.34
C GLY A 364 11.14 -8.82 -18.82
N ARG A 365 10.91 -9.78 -19.72
CA ARG A 365 10.33 -11.08 -19.47
C ARG A 365 10.91 -12.12 -20.42
N LEU A 366 11.25 -13.28 -19.86
CA LEU A 366 11.59 -14.52 -20.57
C LEU A 366 10.71 -15.65 -20.02
N ALA A 367 10.96 -16.87 -20.50
CA ALA A 367 10.39 -18.08 -19.93
C ALA A 367 11.45 -19.19 -19.96
N THR A 368 11.30 -20.15 -19.06
CA THR A 368 11.99 -21.42 -19.16
C THR A 368 11.40 -22.29 -20.28
N ASP A 369 12.09 -23.36 -20.65
CA ASP A 369 11.61 -24.37 -21.61
C ASP A 369 10.32 -25.09 -21.16
N ASP A 370 10.09 -25.22 -19.86
CA ASP A 370 8.85 -25.72 -19.29
C ASP A 370 7.74 -24.65 -19.10
N GLY A 371 7.98 -23.42 -19.57
CA GLY A 371 7.01 -22.32 -19.56
C GLY A 371 6.94 -21.55 -18.24
N THR A 372 7.81 -21.82 -17.27
CA THR A 372 7.91 -21.05 -16.03
C THR A 372 8.31 -19.59 -16.36
N PRO A 373 7.54 -18.59 -15.89
CA PRO A 373 7.85 -17.19 -16.16
C PRO A 373 9.18 -16.76 -15.53
N VAL A 374 9.95 -15.96 -16.27
CA VAL A 374 11.19 -15.34 -15.78
C VAL A 374 11.08 -13.82 -15.96
N ARG A 375 11.26 -13.06 -14.89
CA ARG A 375 11.33 -11.59 -14.95
C ARG A 375 12.76 -11.11 -14.84
N LEU A 376 13.09 -10.00 -15.51
CA LEU A 376 14.45 -9.47 -15.51
C LEU A 376 14.52 -8.07 -14.93
N THR A 377 15.53 -7.86 -14.08
CA THR A 377 15.93 -6.53 -13.59
C THR A 377 17.40 -6.28 -13.91
N SER A 378 17.76 -5.00 -14.07
CA SER A 378 19.14 -4.55 -14.11
C SER A 378 19.51 -4.10 -12.70
N GLY A 379 20.45 -4.78 -12.06
CA GLY A 379 20.86 -4.46 -10.69
C GLY A 379 21.67 -3.17 -10.59
N ALA A 380 21.77 -2.65 -9.38
CA ALA A 380 22.57 -1.45 -9.10
C ALA A 380 24.09 -1.67 -9.34
N ASP A 381 24.53 -2.92 -9.36
CA ASP A 381 25.89 -3.36 -9.67
C ASP A 381 26.16 -3.54 -11.17
N GLY A 382 25.17 -3.27 -12.03
CA GLY A 382 25.25 -3.43 -13.47
C GLY A 382 24.99 -4.85 -13.98
N ALA A 383 24.77 -5.83 -13.10
CA ALA A 383 24.44 -7.19 -13.50
C ALA A 383 22.98 -7.31 -13.97
N ALA A 384 22.71 -8.28 -14.84
CA ALA A 384 21.34 -8.69 -15.13
C ALA A 384 20.90 -9.73 -14.10
N TYR A 385 19.69 -9.62 -13.59
CA TYR A 385 19.10 -10.59 -12.67
C TYR A 385 17.89 -11.25 -13.35
N ALA A 386 17.94 -12.56 -13.51
CA ALA A 386 16.84 -13.37 -14.01
C ALA A 386 16.15 -14.06 -12.83
N ILE A 387 14.92 -13.65 -12.55
CA ILE A 387 14.11 -14.11 -11.42
C ILE A 387 13.09 -15.13 -11.94
N VAL A 388 13.32 -16.40 -11.65
CA VAL A 388 12.48 -17.53 -12.10
C VAL A 388 11.31 -17.67 -11.13
N CYS A 389 10.10 -17.40 -11.63
CA CYS A 389 8.89 -17.25 -10.83
C CYS A 389 8.10 -18.56 -10.70
N GLY A 390 8.76 -19.64 -10.27
CA GLY A 390 8.12 -20.93 -10.06
C GLY A 390 9.08 -22.11 -10.07
N ARG A 391 8.48 -23.30 -9.95
CA ARG A 391 9.22 -24.57 -9.92
C ARG A 391 9.60 -25.00 -11.33
N THR A 392 10.87 -25.33 -11.51
CA THR A 392 11.36 -25.95 -12.75
C THR A 392 11.23 -27.47 -12.74
N ALA A 393 11.06 -28.05 -13.92
CA ALA A 393 10.93 -29.48 -14.14
C ALA A 393 12.17 -30.25 -13.70
N SER A 394 13.35 -29.65 -13.87
CA SER A 394 14.65 -30.26 -13.55
C SER A 394 15.64 -29.26 -12.93
N GLU A 395 16.79 -29.76 -12.50
CA GLU A 395 17.94 -28.95 -12.07
C GLU A 395 18.65 -28.25 -13.23
N ARG A 396 18.50 -28.75 -14.47
CA ARG A 396 18.94 -28.06 -15.68
C ARG A 396 17.80 -27.16 -16.14
N VAL A 397 17.99 -25.86 -16.01
CA VAL A 397 17.00 -24.84 -16.36
C VAL A 397 17.46 -24.15 -17.63
N ARG A 398 16.67 -24.27 -18.70
CA ARG A 398 16.93 -23.56 -19.96
C ARG A 398 16.05 -22.33 -20.02
N ILE A 399 16.64 -21.15 -20.25
CA ILE A 399 15.94 -19.87 -20.38
C ILE A 399 16.37 -19.26 -21.72
N ASP A 400 15.54 -19.41 -22.76
CA ASP A 400 15.90 -18.90 -24.08
C ASP A 400 16.06 -17.37 -24.04
N GLY A 401 17.19 -16.86 -24.55
CA GLY A 401 17.51 -15.43 -24.51
C GLY A 401 18.11 -14.94 -23.18
N LEU A 402 18.57 -15.84 -22.31
CA LEU A 402 19.28 -15.48 -21.08
C LEU A 402 20.52 -14.63 -21.42
N PRO A 403 20.70 -13.43 -20.81
CA PRO A 403 21.87 -12.58 -21.09
C PRO A 403 23.19 -13.36 -20.99
N PRO A 404 24.19 -13.11 -21.84
CA PRO A 404 25.49 -13.77 -21.76
C PRO A 404 26.25 -13.32 -20.50
N GLY A 405 27.14 -14.17 -19.98
CA GLY A 405 27.93 -13.87 -18.79
C GLY A 405 28.03 -15.05 -17.83
N GLY A 406 28.83 -14.87 -16.77
CA GLY A 406 28.93 -15.81 -15.66
C GLY A 406 27.65 -15.82 -14.86
N VAL A 407 27.20 -17.00 -14.42
CA VAL A 407 25.92 -17.15 -13.72
C VAL A 407 26.16 -17.55 -12.28
N GLN A 408 25.48 -16.90 -11.35
CA GLN A 408 25.46 -17.24 -9.93
C GLN A 408 24.01 -17.33 -9.44
N LEU A 409 23.68 -18.33 -8.63
CA LEU A 409 22.42 -18.37 -7.88
C LEU A 409 22.56 -17.55 -6.61
N LEU A 410 21.66 -16.60 -6.38
CA LEU A 410 21.67 -15.84 -5.12
C LEU A 410 21.40 -16.77 -3.93
N GLY A 411 22.14 -16.56 -2.84
CA GLY A 411 22.15 -17.46 -1.68
C GLY A 411 23.04 -18.71 -1.83
N HIS A 412 23.62 -18.95 -3.00
CA HIS A 412 24.58 -20.02 -3.24
C HIS A 412 26.01 -19.49 -3.38
N ARG A 413 26.99 -20.23 -2.84
CA ARG A 413 28.41 -19.90 -2.95
C ARG A 413 28.99 -20.54 -4.21
N GLY A 414 29.46 -19.72 -5.14
CA GLY A 414 30.16 -20.17 -6.35
C GLY A 414 29.36 -19.93 -7.63
N ALA A 415 30.07 -20.02 -8.75
CA ALA A 415 29.47 -19.90 -10.07
C ALA A 415 28.75 -21.20 -10.45
N LEU A 416 27.64 -21.06 -11.17
CA LEU A 416 26.93 -22.19 -11.77
C LEU A 416 27.53 -22.55 -13.12
N ARG A 417 27.39 -23.83 -13.49
CA ARG A 417 27.74 -24.30 -14.84
C ARG A 417 26.68 -23.81 -15.83
N ARG A 418 27.14 -23.20 -16.92
CA ARG A 418 26.31 -22.71 -18.02
C ARG A 418 26.67 -23.41 -19.33
N GLU A 419 25.66 -23.77 -20.12
CA GLU A 419 25.77 -24.36 -21.46
C GLU A 419 24.81 -23.64 -22.42
N GLY A 420 25.30 -22.59 -23.10
CA GLY A 420 24.44 -21.71 -23.88
C GLY A 420 23.42 -21.02 -22.97
N ASP A 421 22.14 -21.24 -23.22
CA ASP A 421 21.02 -20.69 -22.45
C ASP A 421 20.56 -21.60 -21.30
N ALA A 422 21.25 -22.73 -21.09
CA ALA A 422 20.99 -23.64 -19.98
C ALA A 422 21.91 -23.38 -18.79
N VAL A 423 21.36 -23.41 -17.58
CA VAL A 423 22.07 -23.29 -16.31
C VAL A 423 21.80 -24.54 -15.48
N LEU A 424 22.85 -25.13 -14.90
CA LEU A 424 22.73 -26.26 -13.99
C LEU A 424 22.68 -25.74 -12.54
N LEU A 425 21.54 -25.92 -11.89
CA LEU A 425 21.33 -25.60 -10.48
C LEU A 425 22.00 -26.63 -9.56
N PRO A 426 22.39 -26.25 -8.32
CA PRO A 426 23.03 -27.18 -7.38
C PRO A 426 22.08 -28.28 -6.87
N CYS A 427 20.77 -28.02 -6.91
CA CYS A 427 19.72 -28.98 -6.64
C CYS A 427 18.43 -28.52 -7.32
N ARG A 428 17.45 -29.43 -7.43
CA ARG A 428 16.12 -29.06 -7.90
C ARG A 428 15.43 -28.12 -6.89
N PRO A 429 14.87 -26.97 -7.33
CA PRO A 429 14.14 -26.07 -6.45
C PRO A 429 12.91 -26.74 -5.81
N PRO A 430 12.55 -26.37 -4.57
CA PRO A 430 11.33 -26.83 -3.94
C PRO A 430 10.07 -26.33 -4.66
N GLU A 431 8.92 -26.86 -4.27
CA GLU A 431 7.64 -26.46 -4.85
C GLU A 431 7.34 -24.97 -4.59
N HIS A 432 6.89 -24.26 -5.64
CA HIS A 432 6.65 -22.81 -5.62
C HIS A 432 7.87 -21.92 -5.32
N ALA A 433 9.09 -22.45 -5.43
CA ALA A 433 10.30 -21.66 -5.23
C ALA A 433 10.40 -20.54 -6.28
N VAL A 434 10.61 -19.31 -5.82
CA VAL A 434 11.07 -18.20 -6.65
C VAL A 434 12.55 -18.00 -6.34
N PHE A 435 13.42 -18.12 -7.33
CA PHE A 435 14.87 -18.00 -7.16
C PHE A 435 15.47 -17.08 -8.21
N THR A 436 16.67 -16.56 -7.92
CA THR A 436 17.30 -15.54 -8.76
C THR A 436 18.67 -15.97 -9.23
N LEU A 437 18.89 -15.83 -10.53
CA LEU A 437 20.18 -15.95 -11.19
C LEU A 437 20.74 -14.55 -11.43
N ARG A 438 21.94 -14.27 -10.92
CA ARG A 438 22.73 -13.09 -11.26
C ARG A 438 23.64 -13.42 -12.45
N ILE A 439 23.65 -12.56 -13.47
CA ILE A 439 24.44 -12.69 -14.68
C ILE A 439 25.35 -11.46 -14.83
N ALA A 440 26.67 -11.69 -14.80
CA ALA A 440 27.69 -10.64 -14.86
C ALA A 440 28.91 -11.03 -15.70
#